data_AF-A0A6C0BBL8-F1
#
_entry.id   AF-A0A6C0BBL8-F1
#
_cell.length_a   1.000
_cell.length_b   1.000
_cell.length_c   1.000
_cell.angle_alpha   90.00
_cell.angle_beta   90.00
_cell.angle_gamma   90.00
#
_symmetry.space_group_name_H-M   'P 1'
#
loop_
_entity.id
_entity.type
_entity.pdbx_description
1 polymer ?
#
loop_
_entity_poly.entity_id
_entity_poly.type
_entity_poly.pdbx_seq_one_letter_code
_entity_poly.pdbx_strand_id
1 'polypeptide(L)' 'MPNAPIQSFFMITFLNLWWISLWGLSYLLIEYVSGKSKMIEAVIYLFMMMSIIVIVSFNPDLIPHIA' A
#
# COMPACT_ATOMS: atom_id res chain seq x y z
N MET A 1 -25.77 24.73 0.17
CA MET A 1 -25.41 23.56 1.02
C MET A 1 -23.96 23.72 1.47
N PRO A 2 -23.66 24.29 2.64
CA PRO A 2 -22.32 24.78 2.96
C PRO A 2 -21.58 23.90 4.01
N ASN A 3 -21.59 22.57 3.87
CA ASN A 3 -20.84 21.67 4.77
C ASN A 3 -19.90 20.68 4.03
N ALA A 4 -19.92 20.66 2.69
CA ALA A 4 -19.18 19.70 1.87
C ALA A 4 -17.63 19.76 2.00
N PRO A 5 -16.96 20.93 2.10
CA PRO A 5 -15.50 20.94 2.06
C PRO A 5 -14.85 20.36 3.33
N ILE A 6 -15.50 20.54 4.48
CA ILE A 6 -15.01 20.04 5.77
C ILE A 6 -15.12 18.52 5.82
N GLN A 7 -16.24 17.96 5.36
CA GLN A 7 -16.44 16.50 5.32
C GLN A 7 -15.43 15.82 4.39
N SER A 8 -15.17 16.38 3.21
CA SER A 8 -14.15 15.87 2.29
C SER A 8 -12.75 15.91 2.89
N PHE A 9 -12.41 16.98 3.62
CA PHE A 9 -11.12 17.09 4.30
C PHE A 9 -10.93 16.00 5.35
N PHE A 10 -11.91 15.78 6.23
CA PHE A 10 -11.85 14.72 7.23
C PHE A 10 -11.73 13.33 6.61
N MET A 11 -12.46 13.07 5.51
CA MET A 11 -12.39 11.78 4.83
C MET A 11 -11.01 11.53 4.21
N ILE A 12 -10.40 12.55 3.59
CA ILE A 12 -9.05 12.47 3.04
C ILE A 12 -8.03 12.27 4.16
N THR A 13 -8.11 13.02 5.26
CA THR A 13 -7.20 12.87 6.40
C THR A 13 -7.32 11.48 7.02
N PHE A 14 -8.54 10.98 7.20
CA PHE A 14 -8.79 9.63 7.71
C PHE A 14 -8.19 8.56 6.79
N LEU A 15 -8.41 8.69 5.48
CA LEU A 15 -7.82 7.78 4.49
C LEU A 15 -6.29 7.80 4.54
N ASN A 16 -5.68 8.98 4.67
CA ASN A 16 -4.22 9.11 4.78
C ASN A 16 -3.69 8.48 6.08
N LEU A 17 -4.34 8.72 7.22
CA LEU A 17 -3.97 8.11 8.50
C LEU A 17 -4.07 6.58 8.44
N TRP A 18 -5.13 6.07 7.83
CA TRP A 18 -5.33 4.64 7.66
C TRP A 18 -4.26 4.02 6.75
N TRP A 19 -3.92 4.71 5.66
CA TRP A 19 -2.85 4.32 4.75
C TRP A 19 -1.49 4.27 5.45
N ILE A 20 -1.14 5.31 6.21
CA ILE A 20 0.11 5.36 7.00
C ILE A 20 0.17 4.20 8.00
N SER A 21 -0.96 3.89 8.66
CA SER A 21 -1.04 2.78 9.61
C SER A 21 -0.79 1.42 8.96
N LEU A 22 -1.33 1.17 7.76
CA LEU A 22 -1.07 -0.06 7.01
C LEU A 22 0.40 -0.21 6.63
N TRP A 23 1.05 0.86 6.17
CA TRP A 23 2.48 0.83 5.86
C TRP A 23 3.33 0.58 7.11
N GLY A 24 2.99 1.22 8.23
CA GLY A 24 3.67 0.99 9.51
C GLY A 24 3.55 -0.47 9.99
N LEU A 25 2.35 -1.05 9.91
CA LEU A 25 2.14 -2.46 10.26
C LEU A 25 2.88 -3.41 9.32
N SER A 26 2.88 -3.12 8.03
CA SER A 26 3.61 -3.92 7.04
C SER A 26 5.11 -3.89 7.31
N TYR A 27 5.66 -2.73 7.61
CA TYR A 27 7.07 -2.58 7.99
C TYR A 27 7.42 -3.38 9.24
N LEU A 28 6.60 -3.29 10.31
CA LEU A 28 6.84 -4.07 11.53
C LEU A 28 6.78 -5.58 11.29
N LEU A 29 5.87 -6.04 10.43
CA LEU A 29 5.76 -7.45 10.05
C LEU A 29 6.98 -7.91 9.26
N ILE A 30 7.44 -7.10 8.30
CA ILE A 30 8.66 -7.37 7.54
C ILE A 30 9.88 -7.40 8.46
N GLU A 31 10.00 -6.46 9.39
CA GLU A 31 11.10 -6.40 10.36
C GLU A 31 11.09 -7.64 11.29
N TYR A 32 9.90 -8.02 11.78
CA TYR A 32 9.71 -9.21 12.60
C TYR A 32 10.10 -10.51 11.86
N VAL A 33 9.66 -10.66 10.61
CA VAL A 33 9.94 -11.86 9.79
C VAL A 33 11.39 -11.89 9.31
N SER A 34 11.97 -10.75 8.95
CA SER A 34 13.34 -10.66 8.42
C SER A 34 14.42 -10.83 9.48
N GLY A 35 14.09 -10.67 10.77
CA GLY A 35 15.04 -10.82 11.86
C GLY A 35 16.27 -9.91 11.72
N LYS A 36 16.09 -8.69 11.18
CA LYS A 36 17.14 -7.71 10.83
C LYS A 36 18.07 -8.09 9.66
N SER A 37 17.80 -9.18 8.94
CA SER A 37 18.56 -9.53 7.74
C SER A 37 18.10 -8.73 6.53
N LYS A 38 18.97 -7.83 6.04
CA LYS A 38 18.72 -7.01 4.84
C LYS A 38 18.44 -7.84 3.58
N MET A 39 19.01 -9.04 3.49
CA MET A 39 18.77 -9.98 2.38
C MET A 39 17.32 -10.48 2.39
N ILE A 40 16.79 -10.85 3.56
CA ILE A 40 15.41 -11.36 3.68
C ILE A 40 14.41 -10.25 3.42
N GLU A 41 14.68 -9.05 3.92
CA GLU A 41 13.86 -7.86 3.63
C GLU A 41 13.80 -7.59 2.12
N ALA A 42 14.93 -7.63 1.40
CA ALA A 42 14.96 -7.47 -0.06
C ALA A 42 14.15 -8.56 -0.80
N VAL A 43 14.19 -9.81 -0.32
CA VAL A 43 13.39 -10.91 -0.87
C VAL A 43 11.89 -10.65 -0.67
N ILE A 44 11.48 -10.14 0.49
CA ILE A 44 10.08 -9.82 0.77
C ILE A 44 9.60 -8.68 -0.14
N TYR A 45 10.40 -7.62 -0.34
CA TYR A 45 10.05 -6.55 -1.27
C TYR A 45 9.97 -7.04 -2.72
N LEU A 46 10.90 -7.88 -3.16
CA LEU A 46 10.84 -8.51 -4.49
C LEU A 46 9.57 -9.35 -4.64
N PHE A 47 9.21 -10.13 -3.63
CA PHE A 47 7.99 -10.93 -3.65
C PHE A 47 6.72 -10.06 -3.73
N MET A 48 6.66 -8.97 -2.94
CA MET A 48 5.57 -7.99 -3.03
C MET A 48 5.48 -7.32 -4.40
N MET A 49 6.61 -7.01 -5.03
CA MET A 49 6.63 -6.42 -6.37
C MET A 49 6.10 -7.42 -7.41
N MET A 50 6.54 -8.67 -7.34
CA MET A 50 6.09 -9.72 -8.24
C MET A 50 4.59 -10.00 -8.08
N SER A 51 4.06 -9.99 -6.85
CA SER A 51 2.63 -10.19 -6.63
C SER A 51 1.79 -9.05 -7.24
N ILE A 52 2.24 -7.80 -7.14
CA ILE A 52 1.59 -6.65 -7.79
C ILE A 52 1.58 -6.83 -9.31
N ILE A 53 2.72 -7.16 -9.91
CA ILE A 53 2.83 -7.37 -11.37
C ILE A 53 1.86 -8.47 -11.82
N VAL A 54 1.80 -9.58 -11.08
CA VAL A 54 0.87 -10.69 -11.37
C VAL A 54 -0.58 -10.21 -11.28
N ILE A 55 -0.98 -9.58 -10.19
CA ILE A 55 -2.36 -9.09 -9.98
C ILE A 55 -2.78 -8.12 -11.09
N VAL A 56 -1.90 -7.19 -11.45
CA VAL A 56 -2.10 -6.23 -12.54
C VAL A 56 -2.21 -6.92 -13.90
N SER A 57 -1.34 -7.89 -14.18
CA SER A 57 -1.36 -8.63 -15.45
C SER A 57 -2.64 -9.46 -15.63
N PHE A 58 -3.19 -9.99 -14.52
CA PHE A 58 -4.45 -10.75 -14.54
C PHE A 58 -5.70 -9.87 -14.53
N ASN A 59 -5.59 -8.59 -14.15
CA ASN A 59 -6.71 -7.66 -14.09
C ASN A 59 -6.29 -6.33 -14.74
N PRO A 60 -6.11 -6.29 -16.08
CA PRO A 60 -5.65 -5.10 -16.79
C PRO A 60 -6.61 -3.90 -16.62
N ASP A 61 -7.89 -4.16 -16.33
CA ASP A 61 -8.89 -3.14 -16.03
C ASP A 61 -8.59 -2.32 -14.76
N LEU A 62 -7.71 -2.81 -13.87
CA LEU A 62 -7.25 -2.06 -12.69
C LEU A 62 -6.30 -0.91 -13.07
N ILE A 63 -5.74 -0.92 -14.28
CA ILE A 63 -4.90 0.15 -14.81
C ILE A 63 -5.53 0.68 -16.12
N PRO A 64 -6.63 1.45 -16.03
CA PRO A 64 -7.32 1.96 -17.21
C PRO A 64 -6.54 3.02 -18.00
N HIS A 65 -5.28 3.33 -17.63
CA HIS A 65 -4.51 4.45 -18.18
C HIS A 65 -3.11 4.10 -18.73
N ILE A 66 -2.76 2.82 -18.92
CA ILE A 66 -1.48 2.40 -19.55
C ILE A 66 -1.72 1.65 -20.89
N ALA A 67 -2.70 2.11 -21.67
CA ALA A 67 -2.89 1.68 -23.06
C ALA A 67 -3.10 2.90 -23.97
#